data_AF-A0A3S5IWY9-F1
#
_entry.id   AF-A0A3S5IWY9-F1
#
_cell.length_a   1.000
_cell.length_b   1.000
_cell.length_c   1.000
_cell.angle_alpha   90.00
_cell.angle_beta   90.00
_cell.angle_gamma   90.00
#
_symmetry.space_group_name_H-M   'P 1'
#
loop_
_entity.id
_entity.type
_entity.pdbx_description
1 polymer ?
#
loop_
_entity_poly.entity_id
_entity_poly.type
_entity_poly.pdbx_seq_one_letter_code
_entity_poly.pdbx_strand_id
1 'polypeptide(L)'
;MNLKLRELRKQPEKAAEIEAFLETTKSSGDFEFLDGRWYHMQVVIENNQMSASLDGKIVAKLTSPGIAHPTKTQFGFTVTGRDILFDNVVAVGTK
;
A
#
# COMPACT_ATOMS: atom_id res chain seq x y z
N MET A 1 -7.82 4.48 13.17
CA MET A 1 -8.80 3.36 13.06
C MET A 1 -10.02 3.82 12.25
N ASN A 2 -10.44 3.08 11.20
CA ASN A 2 -11.61 3.47 10.40
C ASN A 2 -12.92 3.08 11.13
N LEU A 3 -13.61 4.07 11.69
CA LEU A 3 -14.80 3.87 12.53
C LEU A 3 -15.97 3.23 11.76
N LYS A 4 -16.13 3.56 10.46
CA LYS A 4 -17.19 2.97 9.62
C LYS A 4 -17.00 1.46 9.43
N LEU A 5 -15.77 1.04 9.13
CA LEU A 5 -15.44 -0.39 8.99
C LEU A 5 -15.59 -1.15 10.31
N ARG A 6 -15.30 -0.52 11.44
CA ARG A 6 -15.48 -1.13 12.78
C ARG A 6 -16.96 -1.41 13.07
N GLU A 7 -17.84 -0.49 12.75
CA GLU A 7 -19.29 -0.69 12.95
C GLU A 7 -19.86 -1.71 11.95
N LEU A 8 -19.42 -1.71 10.69
CA LEU A 8 -19.81 -2.72 9.70
C LEU A 8 -19.40 -4.13 10.13
N ARG A 9 -18.19 -4.31 10.70
CA ARG A 9 -17.73 -5.60 11.23
C ARG A 9 -18.54 -6.14 12.42
N LYS A 10 -19.35 -5.31 13.09
CA LYS A 10 -20.29 -5.79 14.12
C LYS A 10 -21.56 -6.40 13.53
N GLN A 11 -21.79 -6.20 12.22
CA GLN A 11 -22.94 -6.71 11.48
C GLN A 11 -22.44 -7.75 10.46
N PRO A 12 -22.34 -9.04 10.84
CA PRO A 12 -21.80 -10.08 9.96
C PRO A 12 -22.61 -10.26 8.67
N GLU A 13 -23.85 -9.78 8.66
CA GLU A 13 -24.78 -9.81 7.52
C GLU A 13 -24.36 -8.88 6.37
N LYS A 14 -23.41 -7.97 6.61
CA LYS A 14 -22.86 -7.02 5.64
C LYS A 14 -21.47 -7.39 5.12
N ALA A 15 -21.14 -8.68 5.12
CA ALA A 15 -19.84 -9.19 4.64
C ALA A 15 -19.47 -8.64 3.25
N ALA A 16 -20.43 -8.58 2.32
CA ALA A 16 -20.20 -8.05 0.97
C ALA A 16 -19.89 -6.53 0.95
N GLU A 17 -20.53 -5.73 1.80
CA GLU A 17 -20.23 -4.29 1.93
C GLU A 17 -18.85 -4.06 2.58
N ILE A 18 -18.46 -4.93 3.51
CA ILE A 18 -17.13 -4.90 4.15
C ILE A 18 -16.06 -5.21 3.11
N GLU A 19 -16.27 -6.24 2.28
CA GLU A 19 -15.33 -6.64 1.24
C GLU A 19 -15.20 -5.57 0.16
N ALA A 20 -16.31 -5.03 -0.34
CA ALA A 20 -16.29 -3.90 -1.27
C ALA A 20 -15.55 -2.68 -0.70
N PHE A 21 -15.75 -2.38 0.59
CA PHE A 21 -15.03 -1.29 1.25
C PHE A 21 -13.53 -1.59 1.38
N LEU A 22 -13.15 -2.84 1.68
CA LEU A 22 -11.74 -3.23 1.77
C LEU A 22 -11.03 -3.15 0.41
N GLU A 23 -11.71 -3.52 -0.67
CA GLU A 23 -11.15 -3.40 -2.02
C GLU A 23 -10.87 -1.95 -2.40
N THR A 24 -11.69 -0.98 -1.98
CA THR A 24 -11.37 0.46 -2.19
C THR A 24 -10.14 0.94 -1.40
N THR A 25 -9.68 0.18 -0.40
CA THR A 25 -8.50 0.51 0.40
C THR A 25 -7.24 -0.21 -0.05
N LYS A 26 -7.31 -0.96 -1.15
CA LYS A 26 -6.18 -1.62 -1.79
C LYS A 26 -5.97 -1.05 -3.18
N SER A 27 -4.73 -1.05 -3.64
CA SER A 27 -4.39 -0.79 -5.03
C SER A 27 -3.27 -1.74 -5.42
N SER A 28 -3.44 -2.42 -6.53
CA SER A 28 -2.43 -3.22 -7.21
C SER A 28 -2.25 -2.68 -8.62
N GLY A 29 -1.02 -2.75 -9.11
CA GLY A 29 -0.70 -2.46 -10.50
C GLY A 29 -0.23 -3.74 -11.19
N ASP A 30 -0.61 -3.90 -12.46
CA ASP A 30 -0.07 -4.97 -13.28
C ASP A 30 1.32 -4.55 -13.78
N PHE A 31 2.33 -5.31 -13.37
CA PHE A 31 3.71 -5.12 -13.81
C PHE A 31 4.38 -6.48 -14.03
N GLU A 32 4.91 -6.68 -15.23
CA GLU A 32 5.67 -7.89 -15.56
C GLU A 32 7.11 -7.74 -15.07
N PHE A 33 7.50 -8.59 -14.12
CA PHE A 33 8.85 -8.67 -13.61
C PHE A 33 9.66 -9.67 -14.44
N LEU A 34 10.91 -9.30 -14.73
CA LEU A 34 11.90 -10.16 -15.36
C LEU A 34 12.82 -10.72 -14.28
N ASP A 35 13.01 -12.04 -14.29
CA ASP A 35 13.87 -12.72 -13.32
C ASP A 35 15.31 -12.20 -13.37
N GLY A 36 15.89 -11.99 -12.18
CA GLY A 36 17.27 -11.51 -12.03
C GLY A 36 17.49 -10.03 -12.36
N ARG A 37 16.44 -9.29 -12.75
CA ARG A 37 16.53 -7.85 -13.01
C ARG A 37 16.27 -7.04 -11.74
N TRP A 38 17.17 -6.10 -11.45
CA TRP A 38 16.93 -5.06 -10.46
C TRP A 38 16.00 -3.98 -11.00
N TYR A 39 15.09 -3.51 -10.15
CA TYR A 39 14.17 -2.42 -10.42
C TYR A 39 14.33 -1.31 -9.38
N HIS A 40 14.26 -0.05 -9.81
CA HIS A 40 14.26 1.08 -8.88
C HIS A 40 12.83 1.37 -8.43
N MET A 41 12.50 1.01 -7.19
CA MET A 41 11.20 1.31 -6.59
C MET A 41 11.23 2.62 -5.81
N GLN A 42 10.22 3.46 -6.02
CA GLN A 42 9.98 4.63 -5.18
C GLN A 42 8.53 4.62 -4.68
N VAL A 43 8.37 4.83 -3.38
CA VAL A 43 7.06 5.03 -2.74
C VAL A 43 7.01 6.42 -2.17
N VAL A 44 6.00 7.18 -2.57
CA VAL A 44 5.75 8.53 -2.07
C VAL A 44 4.41 8.53 -1.35
N ILE A 45 4.39 9.09 -0.14
CA ILE A 45 3.19 9.27 0.66
C ILE A 45 2.99 10.77 0.88
N GLU A 46 1.88 11.30 0.38
CA GLU A 46 1.48 12.69 0.52
C GLU A 46 0.08 12.74 1.10
N ASN A 47 -0.04 13.20 2.35
CA ASN A 47 -1.30 13.21 3.08
C ASN A 47 -1.98 11.83 3.11
N ASN A 48 -3.09 11.67 2.41
CA ASN A 48 -3.87 10.44 2.30
C ASN A 48 -3.63 9.67 0.99
N GLN A 49 -2.68 10.13 0.16
CA GLN A 49 -2.32 9.50 -1.10
C GLN A 49 -0.99 8.78 -0.98
N MET A 50 -0.90 7.64 -1.63
CA MET A 50 0.32 6.87 -1.81
C MET A 50 0.47 6.51 -3.28
N SER A 51 1.65 6.71 -3.83
CA SER A 51 1.99 6.26 -5.17
C SER A 51 3.25 5.42 -5.14
N ALA A 52 3.25 4.34 -5.92
CA ALA A 52 4.42 3.51 -6.17
C ALA A 52 4.84 3.64 -7.63
N SER A 53 6.14 3.81 -7.86
CA SER A 53 6.74 3.78 -9.19
C SER A 53 7.86 2.75 -9.27
N LEU A 54 8.04 2.18 -10.46
CA LEU A 54 9.13 1.30 -10.84
C LEU A 54 9.84 1.91 -12.05
N ASP A 55 11.16 2.08 -11.94
CA ASP A 55 12.00 2.71 -12.98
C ASP A 55 11.43 4.06 -13.46
N GLY A 56 10.86 4.84 -12.53
CA GLY A 56 10.24 6.14 -12.80
C GLY A 56 8.80 6.09 -13.34
N LYS A 57 8.27 4.92 -13.71
CA LYS A 57 6.89 4.76 -14.18
C LYS A 57 5.96 4.47 -13.00
N ILE A 58 4.89 5.24 -12.83
CA ILE A 58 3.90 4.98 -11.79
C ILE A 58 3.17 3.68 -12.12
N VAL A 59 3.19 2.72 -11.18
CA VAL A 59 2.56 1.41 -11.32
C VAL A 59 1.32 1.26 -10.44
N ALA A 60 1.27 1.96 -9.30
CA ALA A 60 0.10 1.93 -8.42
C ALA A 60 -0.14 3.28 -7.74
N LYS A 61 -1.41 3.58 -7.47
CA LYS A 61 -1.85 4.74 -6.70
C LYS A 61 -3.00 4.35 -5.79
N LEU A 62 -2.91 4.73 -4.52
CA LEU A 62 -3.96 4.52 -3.54
C LEU A 62 -4.27 5.81 -2.82
N THR A 63 -5.54 6.18 -2.76
CA THR A 63 -6.03 7.22 -1.85
C THR A 63 -6.81 6.54 -0.74
N SER A 64 -6.33 6.64 0.49
CA SER A 64 -7.00 6.04 1.65
C SER A 64 -6.86 6.93 2.88
N PRO A 65 -7.96 7.24 3.59
CA PRO A 65 -7.92 8.02 4.84
C PRO A 65 -7.00 7.42 5.91
N GLY A 66 -6.74 6.11 5.87
CA GLY A 66 -5.84 5.44 6.82
C GLY A 66 -4.35 5.71 6.59
N ILE A 67 -3.97 6.23 5.43
CA ILE A 67 -2.57 6.55 5.10
C ILE A 67 -2.10 7.77 5.91
N ALA A 68 -2.95 8.80 6.03
CA ALA A 68 -2.66 10.05 6.74
C ALA A 68 -2.76 9.96 8.26
N HIS A 69 -2.73 8.76 8.85
CA HIS A 69 -2.97 8.61 10.28
C HIS A 69 -1.79 9.19 11.09
N PRO A 70 -2.02 10.09 12.07
CA PRO A 70 -0.94 10.79 12.78
C PRO A 70 0.05 9.88 13.51
N THR A 71 -0.37 8.68 13.88
CA THR A 71 0.47 7.70 14.60
C THR A 71 1.14 6.68 13.69
N LYS A 72 1.01 6.81 12.35
CA LYS A 72 1.61 5.87 11.41
C LYS A 72 3.08 6.22 11.21
N THR A 73 3.95 5.56 11.96
CA THR A 73 5.41 5.81 11.98
C THR A 73 6.23 4.69 11.37
N GLN A 74 5.57 3.62 10.90
CA GLN A 74 6.22 2.41 10.44
C GLN A 74 5.89 2.14 8.97
N PHE A 75 6.90 1.66 8.25
CA PHE A 75 6.76 1.00 6.95
C PHE A 75 7.59 -0.28 6.98
N GLY A 76 7.24 -1.24 6.11
CA GLY A 76 7.96 -2.49 6.01
C GLY A 76 7.61 -3.24 4.74
N PHE A 77 8.45 -4.20 4.39
CA PHE A 77 8.25 -5.08 3.26
C PHE A 77 7.53 -6.34 3.71
N THR A 78 6.44 -6.68 3.03
CA THR A 78 5.81 -8.00 3.17
C THR A 78 6.23 -8.84 1.99
N VAL A 79 6.94 -9.94 2.24
CA VAL A 79 7.46 -10.83 1.21
C VAL A 79 6.67 -12.13 1.22
N THR A 80 6.05 -12.45 0.09
CA THR A 80 5.38 -13.73 -0.15
C THR A 80 6.11 -14.44 -1.30
N GLY A 81 7.16 -15.20 -1.00
CA GLY A 81 7.97 -15.88 -2.02
C GLY A 81 9.37 -16.25 -1.52
N ARG A 82 10.15 -16.89 -2.39
CA ARG A 82 11.59 -17.11 -2.18
C ARG A 82 12.38 -16.09 -3.02
N ASP A 83 13.53 -15.68 -2.50
CA ASP A 83 14.55 -14.92 -3.24
C ASP A 83 14.20 -13.47 -3.63
N ILE A 84 13.47 -12.73 -2.77
CA ILE A 84 13.32 -11.27 -2.93
C ILE A 84 14.49 -10.57 -2.25
N LEU A 85 15.23 -9.77 -3.02
CA LEU A 85 16.35 -8.97 -2.55
C LEU A 85 15.98 -7.49 -2.53
N PHE A 86 16.41 -6.80 -1.47
CA PHE A 86 16.31 -5.36 -1.34
C PHE A 86 17.72 -4.80 -1.14
N ASP A 87 18.05 -3.73 -1.85
CA ASP A 87 19.29 -3.00 -1.67
C ASP A 87 19.03 -1.49 -1.86
N ASN A 88 19.93 -0.66 -1.32
CA ASN A 88 19.87 0.80 -1.39
C ASN A 88 18.56 1.40 -0.85
N VAL A 89 18.02 0.80 0.22
CA VAL A 89 16.78 1.27 0.86
C VAL A 89 17.04 2.56 1.61
N VAL A 90 16.42 3.65 1.14
CA VAL A 90 16.44 4.95 1.80
C VAL A 90 15.02 5.38 2.11
N ALA A 91 14.77 5.78 3.35
CA ALA A 91 13.51 6.36 3.77
C ALA A 91 13.76 7.77 4.30
N VAL A 92 13.14 8.76 3.65
CA VAL A 92 13.20 10.16 4.05
C VAL A 92 11.78 10.60 4.40
N GLY A 93 11.57 11.01 5.64
CA GLY A 93 10.34 11.65 6.08
C GLY A 93 10.57 13.15 6.18
N THR A 94 9.71 13.95 5.55
CA THR A 94 9.60 15.37 5.85
C THR A 94 8.58 15.55 6.98
N LYS A 95 8.98 16.22 8.05
CA LYS A 95 8.09 16.63 9.14
C LYS A 95 7.14 17.73 8.70
#